data_AF-A0A7C7RSX9-F1
#
_entry.id   AF-A0A7C7RSX9-F1
#
_cell.length_a   1.000
_cell.length_b   1.000
_cell.length_c   1.000
_cell.angle_alpha   90.00
_cell.angle_beta   90.00
_cell.angle_gamma   90.00
#
_symmetry.space_group_name_H-M   'P 1'
#
loop_
_entity.id
_entity.type
_entity.pdbx_description
1 polymer ?
#
loop_
_entity_poly.entity_id
_entity_poly.type
_entity_poly.pdbx_seq_one_letter_code
_entity_poly.pdbx_strand_id
1 'polypeptide(L)' 'MAGNEAVFQKAMSVGHSAAWDQLWEKAAESYRDALTEIPDNPKALSSLGLALYHLQKFDEALQT' A
#
# COMPACT_ATOMS: atom_id res chain seq x y z
N MET A 1 -5.56 19.14 6.76
CA MET A 1 -6.45 19.47 5.64
C MET A 1 -7.17 18.19 5.23
N ALA A 2 -8.48 18.20 5.05
CA ALA A 2 -9.27 16.98 4.80
C ALA A 2 -9.00 16.29 3.44
N GLY A 3 -8.25 16.94 2.54
CA GLY A 3 -7.93 16.42 1.21
C GLY A 3 -6.97 15.21 1.23
N ASN A 4 -5.92 15.26 2.06
CA ASN A 4 -4.90 14.20 2.12
C ASN A 4 -5.51 12.86 2.57
N GLU A 5 -6.48 12.90 3.50
CA GLU A 5 -7.18 11.70 3.97
C GLU A 5 -8.02 11.06 2.85
N ALA A 6 -8.72 11.86 2.04
CA ALA A 6 -9.52 11.33 0.93
C ALA A 6 -8.64 10.67 -0.16
N VAL A 7 -7.48 11.27 -0.46
CA VAL A 7 -6.50 10.70 -1.40
C VAL A 7 -5.92 9.40 -0.84
N PHE A 8 -5.54 9.39 0.44
CA PHE A 8 -5.10 8.20 1.15
C PHE A 8 -6.13 7.07 1.07
N GLN A 9 -7.39 7.32 1.43
CA GLN A 9 -8.44 6.30 1.42
C GLN A 9 -8.70 5.74 0.02
N LYS A 10 -8.63 6.59 -1.02
CA LYS A 10 -8.74 6.15 -2.41
C LYS A 10 -7.59 5.22 -2.79
N ALA A 11 -6.34 5.61 -2.50
CA ALA A 11 -5.15 4.82 -2.80
C ALA A 11 -5.20 3.46 -2.06
N MET A 12 -5.60 3.45 -0.78
CA MET A 12 -5.83 2.24 -0.02
C MET A 12 -6.90 1.34 -0.66
N SER A 13 -8.03 1.90 -1.11
CA SER A 13 -9.08 1.12 -1.75
C SER A 13 -8.62 0.47 -3.06
N VAL A 14 -7.86 1.21 -3.89
CA VAL A 14 -7.29 0.69 -5.14
C VAL A 14 -6.29 -0.43 -4.84
N GLY A 15 -5.43 -0.23 -3.84
CA GLY A 15 -4.46 -1.24 -3.41
C GLY A 15 -5.12 -2.54 -2.94
N HIS A 16 -6.17 -2.46 -2.13
CA HIS A 16 -6.90 -3.65 -1.68
C HIS A 16 -7.60 -4.38 -2.84
N SER A 17 -8.20 -3.63 -3.77
CA SER A 17 -8.81 -4.23 -4.96
C SER A 17 -7.77 -4.98 -5.81
N ALA A 18 -6.61 -4.35 -6.06
CA ALA A 18 -5.53 -4.97 -6.81
C ALA A 18 -4.96 -6.21 -6.09
N ALA A 19 -4.83 -6.17 -4.76
CA ALA A 19 -4.41 -7.32 -3.96
C ALA A 19 -5.40 -8.49 -4.06
N TRP A 20 -6.71 -8.20 -4.08
CA TRP A 20 -7.74 -9.23 -4.27
C TRP A 20 -7.60 -9.93 -5.63
N ASP A 21 -7.29 -9.14 -6.67
CA ASP A 21 -7.02 -9.63 -8.02
C ASP A 21 -5.60 -10.26 -8.18
N GLN A 22 -4.83 -10.37 -7.09
CA GLN A 22 -3.44 -10.84 -7.06
C GLN A 22 -2.48 -10.01 -7.93
N LEU A 23 -2.87 -8.77 -8.26
CA LEU A 23 -2.02 -7.80 -8.95
C LEU A 23 -1.10 -7.11 -7.94
N TRP A 24 -0.18 -7.89 -7.37
CA TRP A 24 0.63 -7.47 -6.22
C TRP A 24 1.53 -6.26 -6.50
N GLU A 25 2.04 -6.11 -7.72
CA GLU A 25 2.83 -4.92 -8.11
C GLU A 25 2.00 -3.64 -8.03
N LYS A 26 0.80 -3.66 -8.62
CA LYS A 26 -0.14 -2.54 -8.59
C LYS A 26 -0.64 -2.26 -7.17
N ALA A 27 -0.84 -3.30 -6.37
CA ALA A 27 -1.19 -3.15 -4.96
C ALA A 27 -0.08 -2.41 -4.20
N ALA A 28 1.18 -2.84 -4.35
CA ALA A 28 2.33 -2.21 -3.71
C ALA A 28 2.49 -0.74 -4.13
N GLU A 29 2.35 -0.41 -5.41
CA GLU A 29 2.35 0.98 -5.89
C GLU A 29 1.25 1.81 -5.23
N SER A 30 0.02 1.30 -5.18
CA SER A 30 -1.11 2.01 -4.59
C SER A 30 -0.92 2.26 -3.09
N TYR A 31 -0.29 1.33 -2.37
CA TYR A 31 0.02 1.52 -0.95
C TYR A 31 1.15 2.53 -0.73
N ARG A 32 2.16 2.58 -1.62
CA ARG A 32 3.20 3.63 -1.60
C ARG A 32 2.61 5.02 -1.85
N ASP A 33 1.65 5.12 -2.77
CA ASP A 33 0.91 6.37 -3.00
C ASP A 33 0.15 6.79 -1.74
N ALA A 34 -0.50 5.85 -1.05
CA ALA A 34 -1.16 6.13 0.22
C ALA A 34 -0.15 6.63 1.28
N LEU A 35 1.01 5.98 1.38
CA LEU A 35 2.08 6.39 2.31
C LEU A 35 2.70 7.74 1.95
N THR A 36 2.59 8.22 0.71
CA THR A 36 3.02 9.59 0.36
C THR A 36 2.14 10.63 1.05
N GLU A 37 0.85 10.32 1.25
CA GLU A 37 -0.09 11.20 1.95
C GLU A 37 -0.02 11.03 3.48
N ILE A 38 0.15 9.79 3.96
CA ILE A 38 0.25 9.46 5.38
C ILE A 38 1.39 8.43 5.60
N PRO A 39 2.65 8.91 5.76
CA PRO A 39 3.85 8.06 5.76
C PRO A 39 3.91 6.99 6.85
N ASP A 40 3.38 7.26 8.03
CA ASP A 40 3.48 6.36 9.19
C ASP A 40 2.17 5.60 9.44
N ASN A 41 1.33 5.43 8.41
CA ASN A 41 0.07 4.72 8.57
C ASN A 41 0.31 3.20 8.70
N PRO A 42 0.03 2.59 9.87
CA PRO A 42 0.37 1.18 10.11
C PRO A 42 -0.41 0.22 9.21
N LYS A 43 -1.62 0.61 8.78
CA LYS A 43 -2.43 -0.21 7.87
C LYS A 43 -1.83 -0.23 6.46
N ALA A 44 -1.38 0.92 5.96
CA ALA A 44 -0.76 1.02 4.64
C ALA A 44 0.59 0.30 4.60
N LEU A 45 1.42 0.44 5.65
CA LEU A 45 2.68 -0.29 5.79
C LEU A 45 2.46 -1.82 5.82
N SER A 46 1.52 -2.30 6.64
CA SER A 46 1.19 -3.72 6.71
C SER A 46 0.70 -4.27 5.38
N SER A 47 -0.17 -3.53 4.69
CA SER A 47 -0.68 -3.92 3.37
C SER A 47 0.41 -3.91 2.30
N LEU A 48 1.36 -2.96 2.35
CA LEU A 48 2.52 -2.91 1.48
C LEU A 48 3.46 -4.10 1.73
N GLY A 49 3.78 -4.40 2.99
CA GLY A 49 4.61 -5.55 3.36
C GLY A 49 4.01 -6.88 2.87
N LEU A 50 2.69 -7.05 2.97
CA LEU A 50 2.00 -8.21 2.41
C LEU A 50 2.14 -8.30 0.88
N ALA A 51 1.94 -7.19 0.17
CA ALA A 51 2.11 -7.16 -1.28
C ALA A 51 3.55 -7.48 -1.69
N LEU A 52 4.54 -6.92 -1.00
CA LEU A 52 5.97 -7.18 -1.23
C LEU A 52 6.35 -8.63 -0.93
N TYR A 53 5.78 -9.23 0.11
CA TYR A 53 5.94 -10.65 0.42
C TYR A 53 5.47 -11.54 -0.74
N HIS A 54 4.28 -11.26 -1.30
CA HIS A 54 3.77 -11.99 -2.45
C HIS A 54 4.61 -11.79 -3.73
N LEU A 55 5.29 -10.64 -3.85
CA LEU A 55 6.27 -10.36 -4.91
C LEU A 55 7.65 -10.96 -4.65
N GLN A 56 7.85 -11.66 -3.52
CA GLN A 56 9.14 -12.19 -3.08
C GLN A 56 10.21 -11.10 -2.85
N LYS A 57 9.80 -9.85 -2.65
CA LYS A 57 10.67 -8.71 -2.32
C LYS A 57 10.84 -8.59 -0.81
N PHE A 58 11.40 -9.64 -0.20
CA PHE A 58 11.43 -9.78 1.26
C PHE A 58 12.26 -8.69 1.96
N ASP A 59 13.38 -8.27 1.37
CA ASP A 59 14.20 -7.19 1.93
C ASP A 59 13.42 -5.88 2.05
N GLU A 60 12.62 -5.58 1.03
CA GLU A 60 11.79 -4.37 0.97
C GLU A 60 10.59 -4.50 1.93
N ALA A 61 10.00 -5.70 2.04
CA ALA A 61 8.90 -5.97 2.97
C ALA A 61 9.30 -5.84 4.46
N LEU A 62 10.57 -6.09 4.80
CA LEU A 62 11.10 -5.91 6.16
C LEU A 62 11.37 -4.44 6.50
N GLN A 63 11.42 -3.57 5.49
CA GLN A 63 11.68 -2.14 5.64
C GLN A 63 10.39 -1.30 5.69
N THR A 64 9.24 -1.90 5.41
CA THR A 64 7.90 -1.27 5.47
C THR A 64 7.23 -1.58 6.80
#